data_AF-A0A836CPZ6-F1
#
_entry.id   AF-A0A836CPZ6-F1
#
_cell.length_a   1.000
_cell.length_b   1.000
_cell.length_c   1.000
_cell.angle_alpha   90.00
_cell.angle_beta   90.00
_cell.angle_gamma   90.00
#
_symmetry.space_group_name_H-M   'P 1'
#
loop_
_entity.id
_entity.type
_entity.pdbx_description
1 polymer ?
#
loop_
_entity_poly.entity_id
_entity_poly.type
_entity_poly.pdbx_seq_one_letter_code
_entity_poly.pdbx_strand_id
1 'polypeptide(L)'
;MSSKGATTDDITTVVGITAAEDTIKKSRFIGYCCAAPTFADGMALLDVVKGDHPKARHVCWAWQGVKTESRYNDDGEPSGTAGQPILASIQGEGLSQTFVAVVRYFGGVLLGTGGLVRAYGGTARLCLRAAENGGALGGGLGTAHLCLRAAEKTVKIPQAEVRVEAPMALVGALYAATNKCVRVREEFTADAVILTVSTERALAQGVIDHVIDATRGAAKATIVGE
;
A
#
# COMPACT_ATOMS: atom_id res chain seq x y z
N MET A 1 -21.06 -31.00 -9.32
CA MET A 1 -19.70 -30.63 -8.85
C MET A 1 -19.77 -29.17 -8.43
N SER A 2 -19.98 -28.92 -7.13
CA SER A 2 -20.10 -27.57 -6.59
C SER A 2 -18.73 -26.89 -6.60
N SER A 3 -18.57 -25.88 -7.45
CA SER A 3 -17.45 -24.95 -7.35
C SER A 3 -17.61 -24.15 -6.05
N LYS A 4 -16.76 -24.44 -5.05
CA LYS A 4 -16.59 -23.56 -3.89
C LYS A 4 -16.19 -22.17 -4.41
N GLY A 5 -17.05 -21.19 -4.18
CA GLY A 5 -16.75 -19.78 -4.41
C GLY A 5 -15.50 -19.38 -3.63
N ALA A 6 -14.60 -18.66 -4.29
CA ALA A 6 -13.42 -18.10 -3.66
C ALA A 6 -13.88 -17.18 -2.53
N THR A 7 -13.42 -17.47 -1.32
CA THR A 7 -13.67 -16.66 -0.14
C THR A 7 -13.00 -15.30 -0.31
N THR A 8 -13.78 -14.27 -0.02
CA THR A 8 -13.36 -12.88 0.13
C THR A 8 -12.36 -12.80 1.28
N ASP A 9 -11.06 -12.91 1.00
CA ASP A 9 -10.03 -12.89 2.05
C ASP A 9 -9.88 -11.47 2.60
N ASP A 10 -10.19 -11.30 3.90
CA ASP A 10 -10.00 -10.04 4.62
C ASP A 10 -8.55 -9.56 4.50
N ILE A 11 -8.36 -8.30 4.15
CA ILE A 11 -7.03 -7.68 4.15
C ILE A 11 -6.77 -7.00 5.49
N THR A 12 -5.50 -7.01 5.89
CA THR A 12 -5.00 -6.29 7.07
C THR A 12 -4.02 -5.23 6.58
N THR A 13 -4.21 -3.97 6.97
CA THR A 13 -3.34 -2.85 6.60
C THR A 13 -3.12 -1.91 7.79
N VAL A 14 -2.06 -1.09 7.72
CA VAL A 14 -1.81 -0.04 8.72
C VAL A 14 -2.81 1.10 8.55
N VAL A 15 -3.06 1.87 9.61
CA VAL A 15 -3.96 3.03 9.57
C VAL A 15 -3.16 4.31 9.66
N GLY A 16 -3.57 5.34 8.93
CA GLY A 16 -2.88 6.63 8.91
C GLY A 16 -1.47 6.53 8.33
N ILE A 17 -0.71 7.61 8.45
CA ILE A 17 0.73 7.57 8.22
C ILE A 17 1.39 7.53 9.60
N THR A 18 2.40 6.67 9.76
CA THR A 18 3.20 6.58 10.98
C THR A 18 4.66 6.73 10.61
N ALA A 19 5.47 7.28 11.52
CA ALA A 19 6.92 7.34 11.36
C ALA A 19 7.61 6.81 12.62
N ALA A 20 8.77 6.19 12.42
CA ALA A 20 9.65 5.77 13.49
C ALA A 20 11.10 5.85 13.01
N GLU A 21 12.04 6.10 13.93
CA GLU A 21 13.46 6.17 13.57
C GLU A 21 14.33 5.31 14.47
N ASP A 22 15.46 4.91 13.92
CA ASP A 22 16.52 4.21 14.64
C ASP A 22 17.90 4.72 14.17
N THR A 23 18.89 4.66 15.06
CA THR A 23 20.27 5.05 14.76
C THR A 23 21.19 3.84 14.89
N ILE A 24 21.72 3.39 13.76
CA ILE A 24 22.55 2.18 13.66
C ILE A 24 23.94 2.57 13.15
N LYS A 25 24.96 2.33 13.98
CA LYS A 25 26.36 2.68 13.68
C LYS A 25 26.50 4.12 13.16
N LYS A 26 25.93 5.08 13.90
CA LYS A 26 25.88 6.52 13.58
C LYS A 26 25.05 6.88 12.35
N SER A 27 24.57 5.92 11.56
CA SER A 27 23.66 6.19 10.45
C SER A 27 22.24 6.26 11.00
N ARG A 28 21.51 7.31 10.64
CA ARG A 28 20.12 7.51 11.06
C ARG A 28 19.19 6.98 9.98
N PHE A 29 18.23 6.14 10.39
CA PHE A 29 17.21 5.55 9.54
C PHE A 29 15.84 6.02 10.02
N ILE A 30 15.01 6.53 9.12
CA ILE A 30 13.69 7.06 9.44
C ILE A 30 12.69 6.35 8.54
N GLY A 31 11.87 5.49 9.13
CA GLY A 31 10.78 4.80 8.45
C GLY A 31 9.51 5.63 8.46
N TYR A 32 8.78 5.57 7.35
CA TYR A 32 7.43 6.09 7.18
C TYR A 32 6.56 4.96 6.61
N CYS A 33 5.39 4.70 7.18
CA CYS A 33 4.46 3.72 6.64
C CYS A 33 3.05 4.28 6.53
N CYS A 34 2.26 3.78 5.57
CA CYS A 34 0.85 4.12 5.43
C CYS A 34 0.05 3.02 4.73
N ALA A 35 -1.28 3.12 4.87
CA ALA A 35 -2.19 2.44 3.96
C ALA A 35 -1.97 2.99 2.54
N ALA A 36 -1.79 2.09 1.59
CA ALA A 36 -1.64 2.38 0.17
C ALA A 36 -2.43 1.34 -0.64
N PRO A 37 -3.75 1.56 -0.82
CA PRO A 37 -4.61 0.66 -1.60
C PRO A 37 -4.09 0.45 -3.02
N THR A 38 -3.51 1.49 -3.61
CA THR A 38 -2.83 1.43 -4.91
C THR A 38 -1.36 1.77 -4.77
N PHE A 39 -0.56 1.36 -5.76
CA PHE A 39 0.84 1.76 -5.85
C PHE A 39 1.00 3.29 -5.92
N ALA A 40 0.06 3.99 -6.58
CA ALA A 40 0.07 5.44 -6.69
C ALA A 40 -0.08 6.14 -5.33
N ASP A 41 -0.90 5.61 -4.42
CA ASP A 41 -1.05 6.15 -3.07
C ASP A 41 0.26 6.08 -2.28
N GLY A 42 1.00 4.97 -2.41
CA GLY A 42 2.32 4.81 -1.82
C GLY A 42 3.36 5.78 -2.40
N MET A 43 3.32 6.00 -3.72
CA MET A 43 4.19 6.97 -4.38
C MET A 43 3.91 8.42 -3.95
N ALA A 44 2.65 8.77 -3.66
CA ALA A 44 2.31 10.07 -3.10
C ALA A 44 2.97 10.30 -1.72
N LEU A 45 3.02 9.28 -0.86
CA LEU A 45 3.79 9.35 0.39
C LEU A 45 5.28 9.52 0.12
N LEU A 46 5.84 8.80 -0.86
CA LEU A 46 7.26 8.90 -1.20
C LEU A 46 7.65 10.32 -1.61
N ASP A 47 6.81 11.02 -2.39
CA ASP A 47 7.07 12.40 -2.81
C ASP A 47 7.10 13.35 -1.61
N VAL A 48 6.19 13.20 -0.65
CA VAL A 48 6.19 13.95 0.62
C VAL A 48 7.48 13.68 1.39
N VAL A 49 7.84 12.40 1.59
CA VAL A 49 9.06 12.02 2.33
C VAL A 49 10.32 12.57 1.67
N LYS A 50 10.41 12.54 0.34
CA LYS A 50 11.54 13.13 -0.40
C LYS A 50 11.60 14.65 -0.25
N GLY A 51 10.44 15.32 -0.24
CA GLY A 51 10.31 16.75 0.01
C GLY A 51 10.76 17.17 1.41
N ASP A 52 10.43 16.37 2.43
CA ASP A 52 10.82 16.59 3.83
C ASP A 52 12.30 16.26 4.09
N HIS A 53 12.89 15.39 3.28
CA HIS A 53 14.27 14.91 3.42
C HIS A 53 15.16 15.23 2.20
N PRO A 54 15.27 16.50 1.76
CA PRO A 54 15.99 16.86 0.52
C PRO A 54 17.50 16.60 0.59
N LYS A 55 18.05 16.40 1.80
CA LYS A 55 19.47 16.07 2.05
C LYS A 55 19.74 14.57 2.17
N ALA A 56 18.71 13.72 2.15
CA ALA A 56 18.90 12.28 2.20
C ALA A 56 19.47 11.79 0.88
N ARG A 57 20.42 10.85 0.94
CA ARG A 57 20.99 10.23 -0.26
C ARG A 57 20.18 9.07 -0.78
N HIS A 58 19.47 8.39 0.13
CA HIS A 58 18.69 7.20 -0.16
C HIS A 58 17.36 7.29 0.59
N VAL A 59 16.28 7.14 -0.16
CA VAL A 59 14.91 6.95 0.30
C VAL A 59 14.40 5.65 -0.34
N CYS A 60 14.83 4.54 0.25
CA CYS A 60 14.46 3.20 -0.18
C CYS A 60 13.03 2.90 0.22
N TRP A 61 12.31 2.08 -0.53
CA TRP A 61 10.90 1.81 -0.22
C TRP A 61 10.45 0.42 -0.66
N ALA A 62 9.32 0.00 -0.11
CA ALA A 62 8.57 -1.14 -0.59
C ALA A 62 7.07 -0.92 -0.47
N TRP A 63 6.33 -1.63 -1.30
CA TRP A 63 4.88 -1.69 -1.31
C TRP A 63 4.43 -3.13 -1.47
N GLN A 64 3.49 -3.54 -0.61
CA GLN A 64 2.76 -4.79 -0.75
C GLN A 64 1.32 -4.42 -1.09
N GLY A 65 0.90 -4.74 -2.31
CA GLY A 65 -0.49 -4.68 -2.75
C GLY A 65 -1.28 -5.88 -2.25
N VAL A 66 -2.37 -6.22 -2.92
CA VAL A 66 -3.19 -7.39 -2.58
C VAL A 66 -2.63 -8.65 -3.26
N LYS A 67 -2.74 -9.81 -2.60
CA LYS A 67 -2.21 -11.10 -3.05
C LYS A 67 -0.69 -11.04 -3.28
N THR A 68 -0.23 -11.24 -4.51
CA THR A 68 1.19 -11.37 -4.87
C THR A 68 1.79 -10.09 -5.45
N GLU A 69 1.01 -9.02 -5.59
CA GLU A 69 1.52 -7.77 -6.15
C GLU A 69 2.44 -7.08 -5.13
N SER A 70 3.71 -6.94 -5.47
CA SER A 70 4.70 -6.29 -4.64
C SER A 70 5.73 -5.53 -5.48
N ARG A 71 6.22 -4.42 -4.93
CA ARG A 71 7.24 -3.57 -5.56
C ARG A 71 8.19 -3.06 -4.49
N TYR A 72 9.45 -2.85 -4.85
CA TYR A 72 10.44 -2.26 -3.96
C TYR A 72 11.55 -1.56 -4.75
N ASN A 73 12.29 -0.68 -4.09
CA ASN A 73 13.41 0.04 -4.68
C ASN A 73 14.50 0.31 -3.63
N ASP A 74 15.74 0.01 -3.97
CA ASP A 74 16.92 0.25 -3.13
C ASP A 74 17.45 1.70 -3.22
N ASP A 75 16.94 2.53 -4.12
CA ASP A 75 17.29 3.95 -4.29
C ASP A 75 18.81 4.24 -4.27
N GLY A 76 19.60 3.40 -4.95
CA GLY A 76 21.05 3.55 -5.05
C GLY A 76 21.85 2.87 -3.92
N GLU A 77 21.20 2.24 -2.95
CA GLU A 77 21.86 1.26 -2.07
C GLU A 77 22.27 0.01 -2.89
N PRO A 78 23.20 -0.82 -2.38
CA PRO A 78 23.52 -2.10 -3.01
C PRO A 78 22.26 -2.94 -3.22
N SER A 79 22.15 -3.57 -4.39
CA SER A 79 20.96 -4.33 -4.79
C SER A 79 20.52 -5.35 -3.74
N GLY A 80 19.24 -5.33 -3.40
CA GLY A 80 18.60 -6.24 -2.45
C GLY A 80 18.92 -5.96 -0.98
N THR A 81 19.58 -4.85 -0.65
CA THR A 81 19.98 -4.54 0.73
C THR A 81 19.03 -3.61 1.47
N ALA A 82 18.08 -2.98 0.78
CA ALA A 82 17.15 -2.03 1.37
C ALA A 82 15.69 -2.34 1.04
N GLY A 83 15.29 -2.22 -0.22
CA GLY A 83 13.90 -2.39 -0.67
C GLY A 83 13.35 -3.78 -0.37
N GLN A 84 14.09 -4.84 -0.70
CA GLN A 84 13.66 -6.21 -0.43
C GLN A 84 13.51 -6.51 1.09
N PRO A 85 14.44 -6.11 1.98
CA PRO A 85 14.24 -6.18 3.42
C PRO A 85 13.05 -5.39 3.97
N ILE A 86 12.75 -4.22 3.41
CA ILE A 86 11.54 -3.45 3.76
C ILE A 86 10.29 -4.25 3.37
N LEU A 87 10.23 -4.79 2.15
CA LEU A 87 9.11 -5.62 1.68
C LEU A 87 8.91 -6.85 2.56
N ALA A 88 10.00 -7.55 2.90
CA ALA A 88 9.96 -8.72 3.78
C ALA A 88 9.40 -8.37 5.17
N SER A 89 9.57 -7.13 5.63
CA SER A 89 9.01 -6.67 6.91
C SER A 89 7.50 -6.45 6.81
N ILE A 90 7.00 -5.89 5.70
CA ILE A 90 5.56 -5.74 5.45
C ILE A 90 4.88 -7.11 5.39
N GLN A 91 5.46 -8.04 4.62
CA GLN A 91 4.97 -9.40 4.46
C GLN A 91 5.05 -10.21 5.77
N GLY A 92 6.13 -10.03 6.54
CA GLY A 92 6.33 -10.70 7.82
C GLY A 92 5.30 -10.32 8.89
N GLU A 93 4.73 -9.11 8.83
CA GLU A 93 3.62 -8.67 9.68
C GLU A 93 2.24 -8.98 9.04
N GLY A 94 2.19 -9.68 7.89
CA GLY A 94 0.95 -10.11 7.24
C GLY A 94 0.13 -8.97 6.63
N LEU A 95 0.77 -7.83 6.32
CA LEU A 95 0.10 -6.62 5.86
C LEU A 95 -0.02 -6.58 4.33
N SER A 96 -1.15 -6.10 3.85
CA SER A 96 -1.45 -5.83 2.44
C SER A 96 -1.86 -4.36 2.28
N GLN A 97 -1.86 -3.85 1.05
CA GLN A 97 -2.12 -2.44 0.75
C GLN A 97 -1.32 -1.51 1.66
N THR A 98 -0.03 -1.79 1.85
CA THR A 98 0.84 -1.09 2.79
C THR A 98 2.09 -0.65 2.07
N PHE A 99 2.45 0.62 2.26
CA PHE A 99 3.68 1.21 1.74
C PHE A 99 4.60 1.56 2.90
N VAL A 100 5.91 1.36 2.72
CA VAL A 100 6.94 1.80 3.66
C VAL A 100 8.09 2.45 2.90
N ALA A 101 8.45 3.67 3.28
CA ALA A 101 9.70 4.33 2.87
C ALA A 101 10.66 4.41 4.05
N VAL A 102 11.95 4.23 3.80
CA VAL A 102 13.00 4.37 4.79
C VAL A 102 14.05 5.34 4.26
N VAL A 103 14.17 6.48 4.92
CA VAL A 103 15.18 7.49 4.67
C VAL A 103 16.46 7.11 5.42
N ARG A 104 17.60 7.23 4.75
CA ARG A 104 18.91 7.03 5.39
C ARG A 104 19.78 8.28 5.31
N TYR A 105 20.31 8.67 6.48
CA TYR A 105 21.44 9.59 6.61
C TYR A 105 22.70 8.81 7.00
N PHE A 106 23.72 8.86 6.14
CA PHE A 106 24.98 8.14 6.37
C PHE A 106 25.76 8.72 7.55
N GLY A 107 26.16 7.84 8.47
CA GLY A 107 26.86 8.19 9.71
C GLY A 107 28.38 8.19 9.67
N GLY A 108 28.99 8.06 8.48
CA GLY A 108 30.45 7.94 8.33
C GLY A 108 31.02 6.53 8.54
N VAL A 109 30.19 5.54 8.90
CA VAL A 109 30.62 4.14 9.11
C VAL A 109 29.82 3.22 8.19
N LEU A 110 30.51 2.39 7.41
CA LEU A 110 29.88 1.41 6.54
C LEU A 110 29.24 0.28 7.38
N LEU A 111 28.00 -0.09 7.03
CA LEU A 111 27.27 -1.17 7.69
C LEU A 111 27.58 -2.55 7.09
N GLY A 112 28.04 -2.59 5.83
CA GLY A 112 28.13 -3.81 5.03
C GLY A 112 26.75 -4.36 4.62
N THR A 113 26.72 -5.29 3.66
CA THR A 113 25.47 -5.85 3.09
C THR A 113 24.51 -6.36 4.17
N GLY A 114 24.97 -7.23 5.08
CA GLY A 114 24.13 -7.77 6.14
C GLY A 114 23.70 -6.72 7.18
N GLY A 115 24.50 -5.66 7.37
CA GLY A 115 24.14 -4.56 8.26
C GLY A 115 23.04 -3.68 7.67
N LEU A 116 23.10 -3.40 6.35
CA LEU A 116 22.05 -2.67 5.63
C LEU A 116 20.74 -3.43 5.64
N VAL A 117 20.77 -4.73 5.32
CA VAL A 117 19.59 -5.60 5.34
C VAL A 117 18.87 -5.53 6.70
N ARG A 118 19.62 -5.65 7.80
CA ARG A 118 19.05 -5.56 9.15
C ARG A 118 18.56 -4.17 9.49
N ALA A 119 19.26 -3.12 9.07
CA ALA A 119 18.89 -1.74 9.36
C ALA A 119 17.59 -1.34 8.65
N TYR A 120 17.48 -1.60 7.35
CA TYR A 120 16.30 -1.27 6.56
C TYR A 120 15.09 -2.09 6.97
N GLY A 121 15.22 -3.41 7.08
CA GLY A 121 14.12 -4.26 7.56
C GLY A 121 13.73 -3.96 9.01
N GLY A 122 14.72 -3.75 9.89
CA GLY A 122 14.48 -3.39 11.29
C GLY A 122 13.72 -2.07 11.45
N THR A 123 14.11 -1.03 10.71
CA THR A 123 13.44 0.27 10.75
C THR A 123 12.03 0.19 10.16
N ALA A 124 11.84 -0.53 9.07
CA ALA A 124 10.51 -0.78 8.49
C ALA A 124 9.59 -1.46 9.51
N ARG A 125 10.06 -2.53 10.15
CA ARG A 125 9.30 -3.26 11.16
C ARG A 125 8.99 -2.40 12.40
N LEU A 126 9.93 -1.58 12.84
CA LEU A 126 9.71 -0.62 13.93
C LEU A 126 8.56 0.34 13.58
N CYS A 127 8.54 0.87 12.37
CA CYS A 127 7.51 1.77 11.88
C CYS A 127 6.13 1.08 11.79
N LEU A 128 6.08 -0.15 11.26
CA LEU A 128 4.83 -0.92 11.16
C LEU A 128 4.23 -1.21 12.54
N ARG A 129 5.06 -1.66 13.49
CA ARG A 129 4.61 -1.93 14.87
C ARG A 129 4.18 -0.68 15.63
N ALA A 130 4.78 0.47 15.33
CA ALA A 130 4.33 1.74 15.88
C ALA A 130 2.90 2.07 15.40
N ALA A 131 2.58 1.77 14.14
CA ALA A 131 1.24 1.95 13.58
C ALA A 131 0.20 1.00 14.23
N GLU A 132 0.57 -0.26 14.51
CA GLU A 132 -0.33 -1.22 15.17
C GLU A 132 -0.73 -0.79 16.59
N ASN A 133 0.21 -0.19 17.34
CA ASN A 133 0.01 0.20 18.73
C ASN A 133 -0.60 1.61 18.91
N GLY A 134 -0.97 2.27 17.81
CA GLY A 134 -1.47 3.65 17.80
C GLY A 134 -0.46 4.67 18.34
N GLY A 135 0.82 4.40 18.14
CA GLY A 135 1.92 5.19 18.67
C GLY A 135 1.98 6.58 18.06
N ALA A 136 1.56 7.58 18.83
CA ALA A 136 2.00 8.96 18.62
C ALA A 136 3.51 9.06 18.86
N LEU A 137 4.19 9.77 17.96
CA LEU A 137 5.64 10.02 17.96
C LEU A 137 6.18 10.42 19.34
N GLY A 138 7.08 9.59 19.89
CA GLY A 138 7.90 9.95 21.04
C GLY A 138 9.12 10.76 20.62
N GLY A 139 9.06 12.08 20.81
CA GLY A 139 10.22 12.96 21.01
C GLY A 139 11.13 13.26 19.81
N GLY A 140 11.00 14.47 19.24
CA GLY A 140 12.14 15.16 18.61
C GLY A 140 12.19 15.28 17.09
N LEU A 141 11.09 15.12 16.35
CA LEU A 141 11.03 15.57 14.95
C LEU A 141 10.59 17.03 14.89
N GLY A 142 11.51 17.88 14.41
CA GLY A 142 11.31 19.31 14.21
C GLY A 142 10.11 19.63 13.31
N THR A 143 9.59 20.82 13.56
CA THR A 143 8.37 21.45 13.06
C THR A 143 8.26 21.54 11.53
N ALA A 144 7.54 20.60 10.92
CA ALA A 144 6.75 20.79 9.69
C ALA A 144 5.63 19.74 9.57
N HIS A 145 4.82 19.62 10.63
CA HIS A 145 3.37 19.40 10.59
C HIS A 145 2.79 18.39 9.57
N LEU A 146 3.26 17.14 9.63
CA LEU A 146 2.44 16.01 9.25
C LEU A 146 1.25 15.93 10.23
N CYS A 147 0.09 16.43 9.82
CA CYS A 147 -1.22 16.24 10.47
C CYS A 147 -1.62 14.75 10.46
N LEU A 148 -0.82 13.91 11.09
CA LEU A 148 -1.08 12.49 11.24
C LEU A 148 -1.77 12.31 12.56
N ARG A 149 -3.10 12.42 12.48
CA ARG A 149 -3.98 11.97 13.56
C ARG A 149 -3.51 10.57 13.95
N ALA A 150 -3.33 10.38 15.25
CA ALA A 150 -2.96 9.12 15.87
C ALA A 150 -3.60 7.96 15.09
N ALA A 151 -2.76 7.10 14.52
CA ALA A 151 -3.22 5.91 13.84
C ALA A 151 -4.05 5.09 14.82
N GLU A 152 -5.32 4.87 14.51
CA GLU A 152 -6.08 3.86 15.24
C GLU A 152 -5.63 2.46 14.80
N LYS A 153 -5.87 1.47 15.66
CA LYS A 153 -5.41 0.08 15.52
C LYS A 153 -5.67 -0.47 14.11
N THR A 154 -4.74 -1.30 13.63
CA THR A 154 -4.85 -2.13 12.43
C THR A 154 -6.29 -2.62 12.20
N VAL A 155 -6.89 -2.24 11.08
CA VAL A 155 -8.29 -2.58 10.77
C VAL A 155 -8.30 -3.77 9.82
N LYS A 156 -9.09 -4.79 10.16
CA LYS A 156 -9.53 -5.79 9.17
C LYS A 156 -10.58 -5.13 8.30
N ILE A 157 -10.30 -4.98 7.02
CA ILE A 157 -11.22 -4.33 6.08
C ILE A 157 -12.01 -5.43 5.37
N PRO A 158 -13.29 -5.66 5.71
CA PRO A 158 -14.09 -6.68 5.07
C PRO A 158 -14.17 -6.37 3.59
N GLN A 159 -13.78 -7.31 2.74
CA GLN A 159 -13.83 -7.12 1.30
C GLN A 159 -15.21 -7.50 0.75
N ALA A 160 -15.55 -7.00 -0.43
CA ALA A 160 -16.70 -7.40 -1.24
C ALA A 160 -16.27 -7.39 -2.71
N GLU A 161 -16.74 -8.36 -3.49
CA GLU A 161 -16.52 -8.39 -4.92
C GLU A 161 -17.69 -7.70 -5.62
N VAL A 162 -17.38 -6.79 -6.55
CA VAL A 162 -18.33 -6.15 -7.44
C VAL A 162 -18.08 -6.69 -8.84
N ARG A 163 -19.08 -7.35 -9.42
CA ARG A 163 -19.08 -7.76 -10.82
C ARG A 163 -19.69 -6.64 -11.65
N VAL A 164 -18.93 -6.16 -12.62
CA VAL A 164 -19.33 -5.13 -13.57
C VAL A 164 -19.31 -5.70 -14.98
N GLU A 165 -20.35 -5.42 -15.75
CA GLU A 165 -20.48 -5.78 -17.15
C GLU A 165 -20.79 -4.51 -17.96
N ALA A 166 -19.95 -4.18 -18.94
CA ALA A 166 -20.09 -2.97 -19.74
C ALA A 166 -19.79 -3.25 -21.23
N PRO A 167 -20.34 -2.47 -22.17
CA PRO A 167 -19.99 -2.58 -23.59
C PRO A 167 -18.49 -2.40 -23.83
N MET A 168 -17.92 -3.11 -24.81
CA MET A 168 -16.48 -3.04 -25.14
C MET A 168 -15.98 -1.61 -25.42
N ALA A 169 -16.84 -0.74 -25.96
CA ALA A 169 -16.52 0.65 -26.23
C ALA A 169 -16.18 1.49 -24.97
N LEU A 170 -16.58 1.03 -23.78
CA LEU A 170 -16.44 1.75 -22.51
C LEU A 170 -15.38 1.15 -21.58
N VAL A 171 -14.56 0.22 -22.07
CA VAL A 171 -13.52 -0.45 -21.25
C VAL A 171 -12.58 0.55 -20.56
N GLY A 172 -12.19 1.63 -21.24
CA GLY A 172 -11.31 2.65 -20.67
C GLY A 172 -11.96 3.42 -19.51
N ALA A 173 -13.24 3.77 -19.65
CA ALA A 173 -14.01 4.45 -18.59
C ALA A 173 -14.19 3.52 -17.39
N LEU A 174 -14.44 2.24 -17.64
CA LEU A 174 -14.58 1.23 -16.61
C LEU A 174 -13.27 1.05 -15.81
N TYR A 175 -12.13 0.93 -16.49
CA TYR A 175 -10.82 0.85 -15.82
C TYR A 175 -10.50 2.07 -14.98
N ALA A 176 -10.85 3.27 -15.46
CA ALA A 176 -10.67 4.49 -14.70
C ALA A 176 -11.56 4.50 -13.45
N ALA A 177 -12.82 4.09 -13.57
CA ALA A 177 -13.77 4.06 -12.47
C ALA A 177 -13.42 3.01 -11.40
N THR A 178 -12.82 1.90 -11.79
CA THR A 178 -12.41 0.83 -10.85
C THR A 178 -10.93 0.87 -10.50
N ASN A 179 -10.23 1.98 -10.75
CA ASN A 179 -8.76 2.06 -10.58
C ASN A 179 -8.30 1.90 -9.12
N LYS A 180 -9.16 2.21 -8.16
CA LYS A 180 -8.95 2.04 -6.71
C LYS A 180 -9.36 0.66 -6.21
N CYS A 181 -9.94 -0.17 -7.07
CA CYS A 181 -10.36 -1.52 -6.72
C CYS A 181 -9.31 -2.55 -7.15
N VAL A 182 -9.25 -3.67 -6.44
CA VAL A 182 -8.37 -4.78 -6.79
C VAL A 182 -9.04 -5.60 -7.89
N ARG A 183 -8.40 -5.78 -9.05
CA ARG A 183 -8.94 -6.65 -10.11
C ARG A 183 -8.80 -8.12 -9.70
N VAL A 184 -9.93 -8.81 -9.56
CA VAL A 184 -10.01 -10.23 -9.23
C VAL A 184 -10.06 -11.08 -10.48
N ARG A 185 -10.90 -10.69 -11.45
CA ARG A 185 -11.08 -11.39 -12.72
C ARG A 185 -11.46 -10.42 -13.81
N GLU A 186 -11.07 -10.76 -15.03
CA GLU A 186 -11.46 -10.05 -16.24
C GLU A 186 -11.78 -11.03 -17.36
N GLU A 187 -12.91 -10.82 -18.02
CA GLU A 187 -13.38 -11.62 -19.14
C GLU A 187 -13.83 -10.69 -20.27
N PHE A 188 -13.45 -11.02 -21.51
CA PHE A 188 -13.82 -10.25 -22.70
C PHE A 188 -14.68 -11.12 -23.62
N THR A 189 -15.76 -10.53 -24.11
CA THR A 189 -16.64 -11.13 -25.12
C THR A 189 -16.64 -10.24 -26.37
N ALA A 190 -17.36 -10.65 -27.41
CA ALA A 190 -17.48 -9.85 -28.64
C ALA A 190 -18.10 -8.46 -28.37
N ASP A 191 -19.03 -8.37 -27.41
CA ASP A 191 -19.87 -7.18 -27.21
C ASP A 191 -19.63 -6.48 -25.86
N ALA A 192 -19.07 -7.19 -24.87
CA ALA A 192 -18.93 -6.70 -23.50
C ALA A 192 -17.61 -7.10 -22.82
N VAL A 193 -17.19 -6.26 -21.88
CA VAL A 193 -16.16 -6.54 -20.88
C VAL A 193 -16.83 -6.83 -19.53
N ILE A 194 -16.39 -7.90 -18.88
CA ILE A 194 -16.84 -8.29 -17.54
C ILE A 194 -15.64 -8.19 -16.61
N LEU A 195 -15.72 -7.29 -15.64
CA LEU A 195 -14.72 -7.10 -14.59
C LEU A 195 -15.29 -7.52 -13.24
N THR A 196 -14.56 -8.38 -12.53
CA THR A 196 -14.78 -8.61 -11.11
C THR A 196 -13.69 -7.88 -10.34
N VAL A 197 -14.09 -6.92 -9.52
CA VAL A 197 -13.17 -6.15 -8.67
C VAL A 197 -13.51 -6.35 -7.21
N SER A 198 -12.50 -6.49 -6.35
CA SER A 198 -12.65 -6.50 -4.90
C SER A 198 -12.42 -5.08 -4.38
N THR A 199 -13.25 -4.68 -3.44
CA THR A 199 -13.15 -3.41 -2.73
C THR A 199 -13.62 -3.59 -1.29
N GLU A 200 -13.46 -2.56 -0.47
CA GLU A 200 -14.00 -2.58 0.88
C GLU A 200 -15.52 -2.69 0.83
N ARG A 201 -16.10 -3.56 1.66
CA ARG A 201 -17.56 -3.79 1.71
C ARG A 201 -18.34 -2.49 1.95
N ALA A 202 -17.80 -1.59 2.76
CA ALA A 202 -18.39 -0.28 3.00
C ALA A 202 -18.42 0.64 1.76
N LEU A 203 -17.50 0.43 0.81
CA LEU A 203 -17.35 1.22 -0.41
C LEU A 203 -18.00 0.54 -1.64
N ALA A 204 -18.44 -0.71 -1.54
CA ALA A 204 -18.94 -1.50 -2.67
C ALA A 204 -20.08 -0.80 -3.42
N GLN A 205 -21.04 -0.21 -2.70
CA GLN A 205 -22.13 0.55 -3.33
C GLN A 205 -21.62 1.80 -4.04
N GLY A 206 -20.67 2.53 -3.44
CA GLY A 206 -20.06 3.71 -4.08
C GLY A 206 -19.29 3.37 -5.36
N VAL A 207 -18.67 2.20 -5.43
CA VAL A 207 -18.03 1.69 -6.67
C VAL A 207 -19.08 1.43 -7.75
N ILE A 208 -20.22 0.82 -7.39
CA ILE A 208 -21.34 0.62 -8.33
C ILE A 208 -21.81 1.97 -8.88
N ASP A 209 -22.11 2.91 -7.99
CA ASP A 209 -22.62 4.23 -8.38
C ASP A 209 -21.64 4.96 -9.30
N HIS A 210 -20.34 4.91 -8.98
CA HIS A 210 -19.29 5.53 -9.78
C HIS A 210 -19.13 4.87 -11.17
N VAL A 211 -19.23 3.55 -11.25
CA VAL A 211 -19.22 2.80 -12.51
C VAL A 211 -20.45 3.14 -13.37
N ILE A 212 -21.63 3.21 -12.77
CA ILE A 212 -22.87 3.58 -13.46
C ILE A 212 -22.76 5.01 -14.01
N ASP A 213 -22.26 5.95 -13.22
CA ASP A 213 -22.03 7.33 -13.66
C ASP A 213 -21.01 7.41 -14.81
N ALA A 214 -19.83 6.81 -14.64
CA ALA A 214 -18.75 6.82 -15.63
C ALA A 214 -19.15 6.18 -16.98
N THR A 215 -20.09 5.24 -16.96
CA THR A 215 -20.63 4.58 -18.16
C THR A 215 -21.97 5.15 -18.61
N ARG A 216 -22.46 6.23 -17.99
CA ARG A 216 -23.76 6.86 -18.28
C ARG A 216 -24.93 5.87 -18.22
N GLY A 217 -24.87 4.92 -17.29
CA GLY A 217 -25.87 3.87 -17.09
C GLY A 217 -25.78 2.69 -18.07
N ALA A 218 -24.76 2.64 -18.94
CA ALA A 218 -24.60 1.55 -19.90
C ALA A 218 -24.01 0.28 -19.27
N ALA A 219 -23.34 0.37 -18.11
CA ALA A 219 -22.87 -0.80 -17.38
C ALA A 219 -23.93 -1.36 -16.43
N LYS A 220 -23.81 -2.65 -16.12
CA LYS A 220 -24.50 -3.32 -15.03
C LYS A 220 -23.47 -3.69 -13.98
N ALA A 221 -23.69 -3.30 -12.72
CA ALA A 221 -22.79 -3.61 -11.63
C ALA A 221 -23.57 -4.17 -10.43
N THR A 222 -23.07 -5.27 -9.85
CA THR A 222 -23.71 -5.98 -8.75
C THR A 222 -22.67 -6.51 -7.77
N ILE A 223 -22.98 -6.49 -6.47
CA ILE A 223 -22.15 -7.14 -5.45
C ILE A 223 -22.31 -8.66 -5.57
N VAL A 224 -21.21 -9.39 -5.61
CA VAL A 224 -21.18 -10.85 -5.69
C VAL A 224 -21.30 -11.43 -4.28
N GLY A 225 -22.26 -12.34 -4.09
CA GLY A 225 -22.43 -13.08 -2.83
C GLY A 225 -23.35 -12.42 -1.79
N GLU A 226 -24.40 -11.73 -2.22
CA GLU A 226 -25.64 -11.63 -1.41
C GLU A 226 -26.41 -12.95 -1.40
#